data_AF-A0A7Y2X4W1-F1
#
_entry.id   AF-A0A7Y2X4W1-F1
#
_cell.length_a   1.000
_cell.length_b   1.000
_cell.length_c   1.000
_cell.angle_alpha   90.00
_cell.angle_beta   90.00
_cell.angle_gamma   90.00
#
_symmetry.space_group_name_H-M   'P 1'
#
loop_
_entity.id
_entity.type
_entity.pdbx_description
1 polymer ?
#
loop_
_entity_poly.entity_id
_entity_poly.type
_entity_poly.pdbx_seq_one_letter_code
_entity_poly.pdbx_strand_id
1 'polypeptide(L)'
;RLRGGMRTYFGQNDPWRLEGYMAYGFMDKKFKHGFSAKFLLDKKSRLIISGGNRRDIEQLGLSLTATNDVLGRSVASSSVLTVGNNDRLTSINLSTLNLEAEPLKNFRMRFGGSFRTLRSALPQAFNLDYIDPESPTGISSEIKQFDLTTTLIYTPGKRTIGYGVERRNVNDEYATLLFNYTRGLEGFLESDFSYAKYQFSYTQPWQIGGFGRLLSTVEMGKTTEAVPLSLLNVIPGNQTLFTLYNTFPNLDFYEFVTDTYIALHLEQNFNGRLFSRIPIIRDWNLREIVGLRGAWGQLSDENIALNSPTNIPLAAPSDKIYWEYSFGISNIFKIFRVDFNFRGNYLESPDARPFSVPGTFGFNF
;
A
#
# COMPACT_ATOMS: atom_id res chain seq x y z
N ARG A 1 -0.35 2.72 -21.22
CA ARG A 1 -0.34 4.20 -21.01
C ARG A 1 1.09 4.72 -21.21
N LEU A 2 1.27 5.95 -21.65
CA LEU A 2 2.58 6.62 -21.69
C LEU A 2 2.63 7.64 -20.55
N ARG A 3 3.72 7.69 -19.77
CA ARG A 3 3.90 8.62 -18.64
C ARG A 3 5.28 9.28 -18.73
N GLY A 4 5.31 10.60 -18.66
CA GLY A 4 6.53 11.40 -18.51
C GLY A 4 6.45 12.19 -17.21
N GLY A 5 7.57 12.27 -16.48
CA GLY A 5 7.64 13.01 -15.22
C GLY A 5 8.98 13.68 -15.03
N MET A 6 8.97 14.77 -14.28
CA MET A 6 10.14 15.55 -13.93
C MET A 6 10.13 15.90 -12.45
N ARG A 7 11.32 16.04 -11.89
CA ARG A 7 11.51 16.51 -10.51
C ARG A 7 12.70 17.47 -10.48
N THR A 8 12.60 18.48 -9.64
CA THR A 8 13.73 19.36 -9.37
C THR A 8 14.74 18.63 -8.49
N TYR A 9 16.01 18.67 -8.87
CA TYR A 9 17.11 18.07 -8.11
C TYR A 9 18.38 18.86 -8.33
N PHE A 10 18.81 19.61 -7.32
CA PHE A 10 20.07 20.35 -7.30
C PHE A 10 21.10 19.65 -6.41
N GLY A 11 20.65 18.95 -5.37
CA GLY A 11 21.49 18.14 -4.50
C GLY A 11 20.75 17.47 -3.34
N GLN A 12 21.51 16.83 -2.45
CA GLN A 12 20.95 16.16 -1.27
C GLN A 12 20.43 17.15 -0.20
N ASN A 13 20.86 18.41 -0.27
CA ASN A 13 20.59 19.42 0.75
C ASN A 13 19.52 20.44 0.34
N ASP A 14 18.80 20.18 -0.75
CA ASP A 14 17.80 21.11 -1.28
C ASP A 14 16.68 21.34 -0.25
N PRO A 15 16.36 22.60 0.10
CA PRO A 15 15.31 22.89 1.07
C PRO A 15 13.91 22.77 0.47
N TRP A 16 13.78 22.54 -0.83
CA TRP A 16 12.49 22.36 -1.47
C TRP A 16 12.57 21.35 -2.60
N ARG A 17 11.42 20.81 -2.99
CA ARG A 17 11.29 19.91 -4.12
C ARG A 17 9.95 20.06 -4.80
N LEU A 18 9.99 20.25 -6.11
CA LEU A 18 8.83 20.19 -6.99
C LEU A 18 8.93 18.95 -7.85
N GLU A 19 7.81 18.25 -7.97
CA GLU A 19 7.71 17.04 -8.77
C GLU A 19 6.39 17.05 -9.53
N GLY A 20 6.42 16.62 -10.78
CA GLY A 20 5.24 16.57 -11.61
C GLY A 20 5.32 15.48 -12.67
N TYR A 21 4.17 14.97 -13.07
CA TYR A 21 4.07 14.05 -14.20
C TYR A 21 2.79 14.27 -14.98
N MET A 22 2.84 13.87 -16.24
CA MET A 22 1.67 13.74 -17.11
C MET A 22 1.67 12.35 -17.73
N ALA A 23 0.48 11.79 -17.91
CA ALA A 23 0.30 10.52 -18.59
C ALA A 23 -0.94 10.54 -19.49
N TYR A 24 -0.85 9.78 -20.58
CA TYR A 24 -1.97 9.53 -21.48
C TYR A 24 -2.24 8.03 -21.55
N GLY A 25 -3.48 7.64 -21.27
CA GLY A 25 -3.92 6.27 -21.44
C GLY A 25 -4.50 6.07 -22.84
N PHE A 26 -3.93 5.11 -23.59
CA PHE A 26 -4.34 4.84 -24.97
C PHE A 26 -5.69 4.12 -25.06
N MET A 27 -6.03 3.30 -24.06
CA MET A 27 -7.29 2.54 -24.01
C MET A 27 -8.45 3.42 -23.54
N ASP A 28 -8.26 4.17 -22.46
CA ASP A 28 -9.30 5.04 -21.89
C ASP A 28 -9.32 6.46 -22.49
N LYS A 29 -8.34 6.79 -23.36
CA LYS A 29 -8.17 8.09 -24.04
C LYS A 29 -8.19 9.29 -23.09
N LYS A 30 -7.76 9.11 -21.83
CA LYS A 30 -7.79 10.16 -20.79
C LYS A 30 -6.38 10.63 -20.42
N PHE A 31 -6.25 11.93 -20.25
CA PHE A 31 -5.09 12.56 -19.61
C PHE A 31 -5.14 12.40 -18.10
N LYS A 32 -3.96 12.20 -17.53
CA LYS A 32 -3.70 11.99 -16.11
C LYS A 32 -2.52 12.86 -15.72
N HIS A 33 -2.49 13.33 -14.48
CA HIS A 33 -1.41 14.18 -14.01
C HIS A 33 -1.23 14.06 -12.51
N GLY A 34 -0.06 14.45 -12.04
CA GLY A 34 0.15 14.71 -10.63
C GLY A 34 1.23 15.77 -10.46
N PHE A 35 1.04 16.64 -9.49
CA PHE A 35 1.99 17.66 -9.10
C PHE A 35 2.10 17.67 -7.58
N SER A 36 3.31 17.77 -7.05
CA SER A 36 3.54 17.99 -5.63
C SER A 36 4.68 18.97 -5.40
N ALA A 37 4.57 19.69 -4.30
CA ALA A 37 5.57 20.59 -3.79
C ALA A 37 5.85 20.26 -2.32
N LYS A 38 7.13 20.31 -1.93
CA LYS A 38 7.58 20.16 -0.56
C LYS A 38 8.56 21.28 -0.24
N PHE A 39 8.41 21.93 0.90
CA PHE A 39 9.29 23.00 1.38
C PHE A 39 9.67 22.75 2.83
N LEU A 40 10.97 22.74 3.12
CA LEU A 40 11.56 22.67 4.45
C LEU A 40 11.65 24.09 5.02
N LEU A 41 10.72 24.41 5.93
CA LEU A 41 10.60 25.73 6.55
C LEU A 41 11.57 25.90 7.72
N ASP A 42 11.81 24.85 8.51
CA ASP A 42 12.80 24.85 9.58
C ASP A 42 13.66 23.59 9.54
N LYS A 43 14.98 23.75 9.65
CA LYS A 43 15.94 22.64 9.59
C LYS A 43 16.07 21.89 10.91
N LYS A 44 15.87 22.57 12.06
CA LYS A 44 16.11 22.00 13.39
C LYS A 44 15.00 21.03 13.78
N SER A 45 13.76 21.48 13.72
CA SER A 45 12.55 20.66 13.93
C SER A 45 12.11 19.93 12.66
N ARG A 46 12.79 20.15 11.53
CA ARG A 46 12.42 19.63 10.21
C ARG A 46 10.96 19.89 9.85
N LEU A 47 10.50 21.12 10.09
CA LEU A 47 9.17 21.53 9.70
C LEU A 47 9.09 21.59 8.17
N ILE A 48 8.28 20.72 7.58
CA ILE A 48 8.06 20.61 6.14
C ILE A 48 6.59 20.87 5.87
N ILE A 49 6.31 21.79 4.96
CA ILE A 49 4.99 21.90 4.33
C ILE A 49 5.02 21.19 2.99
N SER A 50 3.99 20.42 2.70
CA SER A 50 3.84 19.76 1.41
C SER A 50 2.41 19.81 0.94
N GLY A 51 2.22 19.92 -0.36
CA GLY A 51 0.91 19.89 -0.96
C GLY A 51 0.99 19.39 -2.39
N GLY A 52 -0.13 18.93 -2.91
CA GLY A 52 -0.17 18.44 -4.26
C GLY A 52 -1.55 18.00 -4.69
N ASN A 53 -1.71 17.85 -6.00
CA ASN A 53 -2.90 17.26 -6.59
C ASN A 53 -2.48 16.14 -7.53
N ARG A 54 -3.26 15.06 -7.55
CA ARG A 54 -3.11 13.96 -8.49
C ARG A 54 -4.46 13.52 -9.03
N ARG A 55 -4.53 13.35 -10.34
CA ARG A 55 -5.59 12.68 -11.05
C ARG A 55 -5.04 11.50 -11.84
N ASP A 56 -5.27 10.29 -11.35
CA ASP A 56 -4.82 9.04 -11.99
C ASP A 56 -5.86 7.92 -11.79
N ILE A 57 -5.61 6.77 -12.38
CA ILE A 57 -6.32 5.53 -12.10
C ILE A 57 -5.44 4.70 -11.18
N GLU A 58 -6.00 4.30 -10.05
CA GLU A 58 -5.33 3.51 -9.05
C GLU A 58 -6.12 2.26 -8.69
N GLN A 59 -5.39 1.23 -8.32
CA GLN A 59 -5.95 0.09 -7.63
C GLN A 59 -5.88 0.39 -6.13
N LEU A 60 -7.04 0.63 -5.53
CA LEU A 60 -7.14 0.76 -4.08
C LEU A 60 -6.93 -0.63 -3.43
N GLY A 61 -6.54 -0.65 -2.16
CA GLY A 61 -6.34 -1.91 -1.45
C GLY A 61 -4.96 -2.56 -1.60
N LEU A 62 -4.01 -1.95 -2.32
CA LEU A 62 -2.64 -2.47 -2.44
C LEU A 62 -1.77 -2.32 -1.19
N SER A 63 -2.26 -1.63 -0.15
CA SER A 63 -1.54 -1.41 1.10
C SER A 63 -2.51 -1.05 2.21
N LEU A 64 -2.40 -1.73 3.35
CA LEU A 64 -3.22 -1.49 4.53
C LEU A 64 -2.81 -0.22 5.28
N THR A 65 -1.54 0.19 5.19
CA THR A 65 -1.02 1.40 5.84
C THR A 65 -0.55 2.44 4.82
N ALA A 66 -1.28 2.58 3.72
CA ALA A 66 -0.93 3.57 2.70
C ALA A 66 -1.04 4.98 3.29
N THR A 67 0.00 5.80 3.10
CA THR A 67 -0.07 7.23 3.40
C THR A 67 -0.57 7.98 2.16
N ASN A 68 -1.27 9.11 2.34
CA ASN A 68 -1.80 9.96 1.26
C ASN A 68 -0.69 10.72 0.49
N ASP A 69 0.39 10.04 0.10
CA ASP A 69 1.46 10.61 -0.71
C ASP A 69 0.99 10.78 -2.15
N VAL A 70 0.88 12.04 -2.59
CA VAL A 70 0.39 12.44 -3.92
C VAL A 70 1.20 11.83 -5.06
N LEU A 71 2.48 11.52 -4.84
CA LEU A 71 3.35 10.94 -5.85
C LEU A 71 3.81 9.52 -5.52
N GLY A 72 3.21 8.90 -4.50
CA GLY A 72 3.38 7.48 -4.22
C GLY A 72 3.15 6.67 -5.49
N ARG A 73 4.16 5.92 -5.92
CA ARG A 73 4.06 5.09 -7.13
C ARG A 73 3.08 3.96 -6.85
N SER A 74 1.89 3.99 -7.47
CA SER A 74 1.02 2.80 -7.51
C SER A 74 1.70 1.73 -8.35
N VAL A 75 2.15 0.65 -7.70
CA VAL A 75 2.95 -0.41 -8.33
C VAL A 75 2.19 -1.10 -9.47
N ALA A 76 0.87 -1.25 -9.34
CA ALA A 76 -0.01 -1.81 -10.37
C ALA A 76 -0.04 -0.98 -11.66
N SER A 77 0.16 0.33 -11.57
CA SER A 77 0.11 1.23 -12.72
C SER A 77 1.41 1.20 -13.56
N SER A 78 2.46 0.52 -13.05
CA SER A 78 3.75 0.32 -13.71
C SER A 78 4.04 -1.14 -14.10
N SER A 79 3.25 -2.11 -13.62
CA SER A 79 3.42 -3.51 -14.01
C SER A 79 2.86 -3.74 -15.42
N VAL A 80 3.74 -4.05 -16.37
CA VAL A 80 3.38 -4.41 -17.75
C VAL A 80 2.84 -5.84 -17.84
N LEU A 81 3.07 -6.66 -16.81
CA LEU A 81 2.69 -8.07 -16.75
C LEU A 81 1.91 -8.37 -15.45
N THR A 82 0.65 -8.77 -15.58
CA THR A 82 -0.24 -9.18 -14.50
C THR A 82 -0.81 -10.57 -14.78
N VAL A 83 -1.04 -11.38 -13.75
CA VAL A 83 -1.68 -12.70 -13.83
C VAL A 83 -3.07 -12.61 -13.21
N GLY A 84 -4.09 -12.61 -14.05
CA GLY A 84 -5.48 -12.44 -13.64
C GLY A 84 -6.07 -11.13 -14.14
N ASN A 85 -7.33 -10.88 -13.77
CA ASN A 85 -8.10 -9.77 -14.30
C ASN A 85 -7.81 -8.47 -13.52
N ASN A 86 -7.17 -7.48 -14.17
CA ASN A 86 -6.79 -6.21 -13.55
C ASN A 86 -7.87 -5.13 -13.71
N ASP A 87 -9.13 -5.51 -13.56
CA ASP A 87 -10.27 -4.65 -13.86
C ASP A 87 -10.77 -3.86 -12.63
N ARG A 88 -10.24 -4.16 -11.44
CA ARG A 88 -10.60 -3.50 -10.17
C ARG A 88 -9.84 -2.18 -10.00
N LEU A 89 -10.20 -1.21 -10.84
CA LEU A 89 -9.53 0.08 -10.96
C LEU A 89 -10.46 1.23 -10.57
N THR A 90 -9.90 2.19 -9.83
CA THR A 90 -10.61 3.38 -9.35
C THR A 90 -9.98 4.64 -9.95
N SER A 91 -10.81 5.50 -10.52
CA SER A 91 -10.43 6.85 -10.92
C SER A 91 -10.40 7.73 -9.68
N ILE A 92 -9.24 8.26 -9.32
CA ILE A 92 -9.04 9.12 -8.16
C ILE A 92 -8.63 10.53 -8.58
N ASN A 93 -9.24 11.54 -7.97
CA ASN A 93 -8.73 12.91 -7.92
C ASN A 93 -8.43 13.26 -6.47
N LEU A 94 -7.17 13.45 -6.11
CA LEU A 94 -6.71 13.63 -4.74
C LEU A 94 -5.94 14.94 -4.62
N SER A 95 -6.43 15.86 -3.79
CA SER A 95 -5.72 17.06 -3.35
C SER A 95 -5.30 16.88 -1.90
N THR A 96 -4.05 17.20 -1.56
CA THR A 96 -3.57 17.12 -0.18
C THR A 96 -2.78 18.36 0.23
N LEU A 97 -2.84 18.66 1.52
CA LEU A 97 -1.98 19.63 2.19
C LEU A 97 -1.54 19.04 3.52
N ASN A 98 -0.24 18.95 3.76
CA ASN A 98 0.34 18.32 4.94
C ASN A 98 1.43 19.20 5.55
N LEU A 99 1.49 19.20 6.87
CA LEU A 99 2.57 19.71 7.70
C LEU A 99 3.25 18.51 8.38
N GLU A 100 4.55 18.36 8.20
CA GLU A 100 5.38 17.35 8.85
C GLU A 100 6.42 18.03 9.74
N ALA A 101 6.66 17.50 10.94
CA ALA A 101 7.73 17.94 11.83
C ALA A 101 8.38 16.73 12.51
N GLU A 102 9.64 16.88 12.90
CA GLU A 102 10.41 15.93 13.69
C GLU A 102 10.89 16.61 14.98
N PRO A 103 10.01 16.78 15.99
CA PRO A 103 10.37 17.48 17.23
C PRO A 103 11.41 16.73 18.06
N LEU A 104 11.45 15.40 17.94
CA LEU A 104 12.44 14.54 18.58
C LEU A 104 13.09 13.67 17.51
N LYS A 105 14.37 13.37 17.68
CA LYS A 105 15.13 12.55 16.74
C LYS A 105 14.39 11.23 16.47
N ASN A 106 14.16 10.95 15.18
CA ASN A 106 13.48 9.75 14.70
C ASN A 106 11.98 9.63 15.06
N PHE A 107 11.38 10.69 15.60
CA PHE A 107 9.93 10.78 15.84
C PHE A 107 9.33 11.85 14.95
N ARG A 108 8.64 11.41 13.90
CA ARG A 108 8.00 12.30 12.92
C ARG A 108 6.51 12.36 13.17
N MET A 109 5.99 13.57 13.14
CA MET A 109 4.57 13.86 13.25
C MET A 109 4.15 14.52 11.94
N ARG A 110 3.07 14.04 11.33
CA ARG A 110 2.47 14.65 10.15
C ARG A 110 1.00 14.89 10.42
N PHE A 111 0.54 16.10 10.12
CA PHE A 111 -0.86 16.48 10.14
C PHE A 111 -1.24 17.00 8.76
N GLY A 112 -2.35 16.57 8.20
CA GLY A 112 -2.76 17.05 6.89
C GLY A 112 -4.23 16.84 6.57
N GLY A 113 -4.71 17.61 5.60
CA GLY A 113 -6.02 17.46 5.00
C GLY A 113 -5.90 16.84 3.62
N SER A 114 -6.81 15.95 3.26
CA SER A 114 -6.94 15.43 1.91
C SER A 114 -8.39 15.51 1.43
N PHE A 115 -8.59 15.99 0.22
CA PHE A 115 -9.87 15.94 -0.47
C PHE A 115 -9.75 14.98 -1.65
N ARG A 116 -10.60 13.95 -1.69
CA ARG A 116 -10.59 12.92 -2.72
C ARG A 116 -11.96 12.80 -3.38
N THR A 117 -11.95 12.59 -4.69
CA THR A 117 -13.11 12.12 -5.44
C THR A 117 -12.78 10.74 -5.99
N LEU A 118 -13.62 9.75 -5.68
CA LEU A 118 -13.44 8.34 -6.03
C LEU A 118 -14.62 7.89 -6.88
N ARG A 119 -14.33 7.18 -7.98
CA ARG A 119 -15.33 6.51 -8.80
C ARG A 119 -14.70 5.33 -9.51
N SER A 120 -15.49 4.34 -9.91
CA SER A 120 -14.94 3.24 -10.71
C SER A 120 -14.35 3.74 -12.04
N ALA A 121 -13.21 3.18 -12.43
CA ALA A 121 -12.63 3.42 -13.75
C ALA A 121 -13.27 2.52 -14.83
N LEU A 122 -13.82 1.37 -14.44
CA LEU A 122 -14.45 0.36 -15.30
C LEU A 122 -15.79 -0.10 -14.69
N PRO A 123 -16.85 0.73 -14.69
CA PRO A 123 -18.10 0.42 -13.98
C PRO A 123 -18.78 -0.90 -14.40
N GLN A 124 -18.54 -1.33 -15.64
CA GLN A 124 -19.10 -2.59 -16.17
C GLN A 124 -18.45 -3.84 -15.56
N ALA A 125 -17.18 -3.74 -15.15
CA ALA A 125 -16.41 -4.86 -14.61
C ALA A 125 -16.25 -4.77 -13.09
N PHE A 126 -16.19 -3.56 -12.54
CA PHE A 126 -16.02 -3.28 -11.12
C PHE A 126 -16.81 -2.03 -10.78
N ASN A 127 -17.90 -2.13 -10.03
CA ASN A 127 -18.62 -0.95 -9.55
C ASN A 127 -18.24 -0.64 -8.10
N LEU A 128 -18.34 0.64 -7.74
CA LEU A 128 -18.12 1.15 -6.38
C LEU A 128 -19.42 1.76 -5.86
N ASP A 129 -20.53 1.14 -6.26
CA ASP A 129 -21.87 1.64 -5.99
C ASP A 129 -22.22 1.42 -4.53
N TYR A 130 -22.83 2.41 -3.91
CA TYR A 130 -23.29 2.36 -2.53
C TYR A 130 -24.71 2.92 -2.43
N ILE A 131 -25.42 2.49 -1.40
CA ILE A 131 -26.77 2.98 -1.12
C ILE A 131 -26.68 4.44 -0.66
N ASP A 132 -27.38 5.32 -1.38
CA ASP A 132 -27.44 6.74 -1.09
C ASP A 132 -28.92 7.20 -1.17
N PRO A 133 -29.60 7.38 -0.03
CA PRO A 133 -31.00 7.82 0.00
C PRO A 133 -31.25 9.21 -0.61
N GLU A 134 -30.23 10.07 -0.71
CA GLU A 134 -30.37 11.40 -1.30
C GLU A 134 -30.25 11.37 -2.83
N SER A 135 -29.70 10.30 -3.39
CA SER A 135 -29.63 10.09 -4.83
C SER A 135 -31.03 9.80 -5.41
N PRO A 136 -31.39 10.37 -6.59
CA PRO A 136 -32.67 10.11 -7.25
C PRO A 136 -32.96 8.62 -7.51
N THR A 137 -31.91 7.80 -7.61
CA THR A 137 -32.00 6.36 -7.83
C THR A 137 -31.79 5.53 -6.56
N GLY A 138 -31.56 6.17 -5.41
CA GLY A 138 -31.21 5.50 -4.15
C GLY A 138 -29.80 4.92 -4.11
N ILE A 139 -29.01 5.15 -5.15
CA ILE A 139 -27.66 4.58 -5.35
C ILE A 139 -26.76 5.69 -5.90
N SER A 140 -25.53 5.78 -5.40
CA SER A 140 -24.46 6.63 -5.94
C SER A 140 -23.22 5.79 -6.27
N SER A 141 -22.42 6.28 -7.21
CA SER A 141 -21.20 5.61 -7.74
C SER A 141 -19.95 6.49 -7.63
N GLU A 142 -20.12 7.73 -7.15
CA GLU A 142 -19.04 8.70 -6.97
C GLU A 142 -19.05 9.16 -5.51
N ILE A 143 -17.86 9.21 -4.92
CA ILE A 143 -17.67 9.60 -3.51
C ILE A 143 -16.75 10.80 -3.47
N LYS A 144 -17.20 11.87 -2.83
CA LYS A 144 -16.41 13.02 -2.42
C LYS A 144 -16.12 12.90 -0.93
N GLN A 145 -14.85 12.99 -0.57
CA GLN A 145 -14.46 12.84 0.83
C GLN A 145 -13.33 13.79 1.21
N PHE A 146 -13.57 14.57 2.25
CA PHE A 146 -12.55 15.32 2.98
C PHE A 146 -12.14 14.57 4.24
N ASP A 147 -10.83 14.35 4.39
CA ASP A 147 -10.23 13.67 5.52
C ASP A 147 -9.19 14.56 6.20
N LEU A 148 -9.20 14.57 7.52
CA LEU A 148 -8.08 15.04 8.34
C LEU A 148 -7.26 13.83 8.81
N THR A 149 -5.95 13.85 8.56
CA THR A 149 -5.05 12.75 8.86
C THR A 149 -3.94 13.19 9.80
N THR A 150 -3.77 12.45 10.90
CA THR A 150 -2.64 12.54 11.82
C THR A 150 -1.82 11.27 11.72
N THR A 151 -0.55 11.40 11.33
CA THR A 151 0.39 10.28 11.23
C THR A 151 1.55 10.48 12.19
N LEU A 152 1.81 9.50 13.04
CA LEU A 152 2.97 9.45 13.94
C LEU A 152 3.88 8.32 13.48
N ILE A 153 5.16 8.62 13.25
CA ILE A 153 6.15 7.64 12.80
C ILE A 153 7.35 7.68 13.73
N TYR A 154 7.61 6.58 14.44
CA TYR A 154 8.77 6.42 15.31
C TYR A 154 9.74 5.39 14.74
N THR A 155 11.03 5.76 14.62
CA THR A 155 12.07 4.95 13.97
C THR A 155 13.34 4.85 14.82
N PRO A 156 13.30 4.19 16.00
CA PRO A 156 14.42 4.15 16.94
C PRO A 156 15.70 3.61 16.28
N GLY A 157 16.84 4.28 16.51
CA GLY A 157 18.13 3.86 15.93
C GLY A 157 18.33 4.19 14.45
N LYS A 158 17.34 4.80 13.78
CA LYS A 158 17.50 5.31 12.41
C LYS A 158 18.59 6.37 12.35
N ARG A 159 19.47 6.23 11.35
CA ARG A 159 20.54 7.16 10.99
C ARG A 159 20.27 7.68 9.58
N THR A 160 20.34 8.99 9.42
CA THR A 160 20.09 9.65 8.13
C THR A 160 21.24 10.58 7.79
N ILE A 161 21.44 10.78 6.49
CA ILE A 161 22.37 11.76 5.93
C ILE A 161 21.62 12.73 5.02
N GLY A 162 22.14 13.96 4.97
CA GLY A 162 21.56 15.08 4.24
C GLY A 162 20.75 16.00 5.15
N TYR A 163 20.72 17.27 4.75
CA TYR A 163 20.02 18.35 5.45
C TYR A 163 18.83 18.89 4.65
N GLY A 164 18.56 18.31 3.47
CA GLY A 164 17.48 18.74 2.60
C GLY A 164 16.09 18.30 3.06
N VAL A 165 15.11 18.66 2.24
CA VAL A 165 13.70 18.28 2.38
C VAL A 165 13.55 16.75 2.44
N GLU A 166 14.38 16.02 1.68
CA GLU A 166 14.49 14.57 1.76
C GLU A 166 15.88 14.15 2.25
N ARG A 167 15.90 13.17 3.14
CA ARG A 167 17.14 12.58 3.67
C ARG A 167 17.28 11.14 3.19
N ARG A 168 18.51 10.69 3.05
CA ARG A 168 18.83 9.29 2.75
C ARG A 168 19.11 8.55 4.05
N ASN A 169 18.58 7.33 4.16
CA ASN A 169 18.87 6.47 5.31
C ASN A 169 20.28 5.86 5.15
N VAL A 170 21.02 5.79 6.25
CA VAL A 170 22.36 5.19 6.30
C VAL A 170 22.27 3.71 6.66
N ASN A 171 21.36 3.38 7.56
CA ASN A 171 21.10 2.03 8.02
C ASN A 171 19.66 1.63 7.69
N ASP A 172 19.38 0.34 7.77
CA ASP A 172 18.06 -0.23 7.53
C ASP A 172 17.67 -1.28 8.59
N GLU A 173 18.48 -1.46 9.64
CA GLU A 173 18.23 -2.40 10.74
C GLU A 173 17.49 -1.75 11.93
N TYR A 174 16.43 -0.97 11.66
CA TYR A 174 15.67 -0.28 12.70
C TYR A 174 14.18 -0.59 12.66
N ALA A 175 13.52 -0.51 13.81
CA ALA A 175 12.08 -0.64 13.93
C ALA A 175 11.39 0.57 13.30
N THR A 176 10.25 0.35 12.64
CA THR A 176 9.35 1.42 12.22
C THR A 176 7.99 1.19 12.85
N LEU A 177 7.58 2.11 13.71
CA LEU A 177 6.26 2.18 14.29
C LEU A 177 5.50 3.30 13.59
N LEU A 178 4.33 2.98 13.05
CA LEU A 178 3.46 3.93 12.40
C LEU A 178 2.09 3.84 13.06
N PHE A 179 1.57 4.99 13.49
CA PHE A 179 0.17 5.15 13.87
C PHE A 179 -0.45 6.21 12.96
N ASN A 180 -1.55 5.86 12.30
CA ASN A 180 -2.29 6.76 11.43
C ASN A 180 -3.73 6.85 11.91
N TYR A 181 -4.18 8.06 12.19
CA TYR A 181 -5.55 8.38 12.53
C TYR A 181 -6.13 9.27 11.44
N THR A 182 -7.22 8.82 10.82
CA THR A 182 -7.93 9.59 9.79
C THR A 182 -9.35 9.86 10.28
N ARG A 183 -9.81 11.10 10.16
CA ARG A 183 -11.18 11.50 10.43
C ARG A 183 -11.80 12.03 9.15
N GLY A 184 -12.79 11.33 8.61
CA GLY A 184 -13.66 11.82 7.56
C GLY A 184 -14.66 12.81 8.12
N LEU A 185 -14.84 13.95 7.46
CA LEU A 185 -15.81 14.98 7.84
C LEU A 185 -16.91 15.03 6.79
N GLU A 186 -18.15 14.76 7.19
CA GLU A 186 -19.33 14.91 6.35
C GLU A 186 -19.72 16.39 6.21
N GLY A 187 -20.30 16.76 5.06
CA GLY A 187 -20.81 18.10 4.74
C GLY A 187 -19.75 19.16 4.40
N PHE A 188 -18.54 19.09 4.97
CA PHE A 188 -17.46 20.01 4.61
C PHE A 188 -16.97 19.73 3.18
N LEU A 189 -16.97 20.74 2.30
CA LEU A 189 -16.66 20.59 0.86
C LEU A 189 -17.54 19.52 0.16
N GLU A 190 -18.81 19.40 0.55
CA GLU A 190 -19.74 18.40 0.02
C GLU A 190 -19.19 16.97 0.17
N SER A 191 -18.63 16.67 1.35
CA SER A 191 -18.13 15.33 1.66
C SER A 191 -19.25 14.43 2.13
N ASP A 192 -19.26 13.18 1.67
CA ASP A 192 -20.40 12.29 1.80
C ASP A 192 -20.41 11.51 3.12
N PHE A 193 -19.26 11.25 3.75
CA PHE A 193 -19.19 10.36 4.92
C PHE A 193 -18.43 10.94 6.12
N SER A 194 -18.95 10.66 7.31
CA SER A 194 -18.28 10.86 8.60
C SER A 194 -17.79 9.51 9.11
N TYR A 195 -16.49 9.36 9.31
CA TYR A 195 -15.91 8.10 9.80
C TYR A 195 -14.58 8.34 10.50
N ALA A 196 -14.11 7.38 11.29
CA ALA A 196 -12.77 7.40 11.84
C ALA A 196 -12.02 6.13 11.46
N LYS A 197 -10.74 6.27 11.14
CA LYS A 197 -9.88 5.16 10.76
C LYS A 197 -8.61 5.17 11.60
N TYR A 198 -8.38 4.08 12.29
CA TYR A 198 -7.20 3.83 13.11
C TYR A 198 -6.36 2.78 12.41
N GLN A 199 -5.10 3.07 12.14
CA GLN A 199 -4.17 2.11 11.54
C GLN A 199 -2.87 2.12 12.34
N PHE A 200 -2.36 0.94 12.62
CA PHE A 200 -1.09 0.74 13.27
C PHE A 200 -0.25 -0.23 12.45
N SER A 201 1.02 0.09 12.28
CA SER A 201 2.00 -0.80 11.66
C SER A 201 3.28 -0.84 12.49
N TYR A 202 3.76 -2.05 12.73
CA TYR A 202 5.06 -2.33 13.34
C TYR A 202 5.89 -3.15 12.36
N THR A 203 7.00 -2.60 11.88
CA THR A 203 7.95 -3.32 11.02
C THR A 203 9.31 -3.39 11.71
N GLN A 204 9.88 -4.60 11.79
CA GLN A 204 11.16 -4.85 12.44
C GLN A 204 12.02 -5.81 11.60
N PRO A 205 13.17 -5.34 11.10
CA PRO A 205 14.22 -6.17 10.54
C PRO A 205 15.15 -6.70 11.65
N TRP A 206 14.98 -7.97 12.02
CA TRP A 206 15.83 -8.66 12.98
C TRP A 206 17.06 -9.25 12.29
N GLN A 207 18.25 -8.99 12.84
CA GLN A 207 19.48 -9.64 12.41
C GLN A 207 19.70 -10.89 13.29
N ILE A 208 19.37 -12.06 12.76
CA ILE A 208 19.43 -13.34 13.48
C ILE A 208 20.77 -14.03 13.18
N GLY A 209 21.88 -13.33 13.43
CA GLY A 209 23.24 -13.86 13.31
C GLY A 209 23.44 -14.83 12.14
N GLY A 210 23.87 -16.06 12.44
CA GLY A 210 24.14 -17.10 11.44
C GLY A 210 22.94 -17.66 10.68
N PHE A 211 21.71 -17.22 10.99
CA PHE A 211 20.47 -17.58 10.29
C PHE A 211 19.99 -16.49 9.30
N GLY A 212 20.70 -15.37 9.22
CA GLY A 212 20.38 -14.28 8.29
C GLY A 212 19.42 -13.24 8.89
N ARG A 213 18.49 -12.72 8.09
CA ARG A 213 17.63 -11.59 8.45
C ARG A 213 16.16 -11.98 8.41
N LEU A 214 15.44 -11.72 9.50
CA LEU A 214 13.97 -11.81 9.56
C LEU A 214 13.39 -10.42 9.42
N LEU A 215 12.55 -10.19 8.42
CA LEU A 215 11.69 -9.02 8.38
C LEU A 215 10.30 -9.42 8.88
N SER A 216 9.86 -8.78 9.95
CA SER A 216 8.51 -8.95 10.51
C SER A 216 7.74 -7.65 10.35
N THR A 217 6.52 -7.75 9.83
CA THR A 217 5.57 -6.63 9.75
C THR A 217 4.22 -7.08 10.28
N VAL A 218 3.71 -6.34 11.26
CA VAL A 218 2.33 -6.46 11.76
C VAL A 218 1.59 -5.19 11.40
N GLU A 219 0.46 -5.31 10.73
CA GLU A 219 -0.44 -4.22 10.41
C GLU A 219 -1.80 -4.52 11.01
N MET A 220 -2.42 -3.56 11.67
CA MET A 220 -3.79 -3.68 12.15
C MET A 220 -4.52 -2.37 11.99
N GLY A 221 -5.83 -2.44 11.86
CA GLY A 221 -6.62 -1.24 11.74
C GLY A 221 -8.10 -1.48 11.95
N LYS A 222 -8.82 -0.37 12.15
CA LYS A 222 -10.26 -0.33 12.31
C LYS A 222 -10.81 0.94 11.67
N THR A 223 -11.80 0.78 10.82
CA THR A 223 -12.68 1.84 10.36
C THR A 223 -13.96 1.79 11.18
N THR A 224 -14.37 2.92 11.75
CA THR A 224 -15.63 3.09 12.46
C THR A 224 -16.67 3.67 11.51
N GLU A 225 -17.94 3.49 11.85
CA GLU A 225 -19.09 3.86 11.00
C GLU A 225 -19.16 3.04 9.70
N ALA A 226 -20.35 3.03 9.10
CA ALA A 226 -20.56 2.43 7.80
C ALA A 226 -19.97 3.35 6.71
N VAL A 227 -19.10 2.79 5.86
CA VAL A 227 -18.47 3.52 4.77
C VAL A 227 -18.51 2.71 3.47
N PRO A 228 -18.48 3.39 2.31
CA PRO A 228 -18.45 2.71 1.03
C PRO A 228 -17.15 1.92 0.83
N LEU A 229 -17.21 0.93 -0.06
CA LEU A 229 -16.16 -0.03 -0.39
C LEU A 229 -14.82 0.64 -0.70
N SER A 230 -14.84 1.82 -1.30
CA SER A 230 -13.63 2.55 -1.65
C SER A 230 -12.89 3.17 -0.44
N LEU A 231 -13.53 3.26 0.72
CA LEU A 231 -12.96 3.76 1.97
C LEU A 231 -12.64 2.64 2.99
N LEU A 232 -13.16 1.43 2.76
CA LEU A 232 -12.89 0.23 3.56
C LEU A 232 -11.43 -0.27 3.45
N ASN A 233 -11.09 -1.23 4.31
CA ASN A 233 -9.78 -1.85 4.36
C ASN A 233 -9.79 -3.16 3.57
N VAL A 234 -9.16 -3.15 2.40
CA VAL A 234 -8.99 -4.36 1.58
C VAL A 234 -7.67 -5.02 1.97
N ILE A 235 -7.69 -6.33 2.24
CA ILE A 235 -6.46 -7.09 2.48
C ILE A 235 -5.67 -7.13 1.16
N PRO A 236 -4.38 -6.73 1.13
CA PRO A 236 -3.70 -6.49 -0.13
C PRO A 236 -3.38 -7.77 -0.90
N GLY A 237 -4.23 -8.15 -1.84
CA GLY A 237 -3.92 -9.16 -2.84
C GLY A 237 -2.86 -8.68 -3.82
N ASN A 238 -2.11 -9.61 -4.41
CA ASN A 238 -1.14 -9.30 -5.45
C ASN A 238 -1.28 -10.24 -6.65
N GLN A 239 -1.98 -9.77 -7.66
CA GLN A 239 -2.15 -10.46 -8.94
C GLN A 239 -1.07 -10.08 -9.97
N THR A 240 0.00 -9.39 -9.60
CA THR A 240 1.08 -9.04 -10.53
C THR A 240 2.09 -10.19 -10.64
N LEU A 241 2.89 -10.21 -11.72
CA LEU A 241 4.06 -11.10 -11.79
C LEU A 241 5.21 -10.65 -10.89
N PHE A 242 5.06 -9.55 -10.14
CA PHE A 242 6.10 -8.99 -9.30
C PHE A 242 5.88 -9.31 -7.82
N THR A 243 6.94 -9.71 -7.12
CA THR A 243 6.89 -9.85 -5.66
C THR A 243 6.79 -8.47 -5.01
N LEU A 244 5.71 -8.24 -4.27
CA LEU A 244 5.48 -7.02 -3.49
C LEU A 244 5.42 -7.37 -2.01
N TYR A 245 6.28 -6.74 -1.22
CA TYR A 245 6.26 -6.89 0.24
C TYR A 245 4.99 -6.25 0.82
N ASN A 246 4.47 -6.79 1.94
CA ASN A 246 3.15 -6.46 2.54
C ASN A 246 1.93 -6.73 1.65
N THR A 247 2.03 -7.70 0.74
CA THR A 247 0.90 -8.20 -0.03
C THR A 247 0.84 -9.72 0.02
N PHE A 248 -0.31 -10.28 -0.36
CA PHE A 248 -0.62 -11.69 -0.42
C PHE A 248 -0.71 -12.13 -1.89
N PRO A 249 0.33 -12.79 -2.46
CA PRO A 249 0.36 -13.16 -3.88
C PRO A 249 -0.71 -14.16 -4.33
N ASN A 250 -1.33 -14.87 -3.39
CA ASN A 250 -2.40 -15.83 -3.69
C ASN A 250 -3.81 -15.30 -3.43
N LEU A 251 -3.93 -14.03 -3.03
CA LEU A 251 -5.21 -13.34 -2.95
C LEU A 251 -5.44 -12.50 -4.22
N ASP A 252 -6.66 -12.61 -4.71
CA ASP A 252 -7.18 -11.74 -5.75
C ASP A 252 -7.58 -10.38 -5.17
N PHE A 253 -7.73 -9.36 -6.03
CA PHE A 253 -7.70 -7.98 -5.52
C PHE A 253 -8.70 -7.65 -4.43
N TYR A 254 -9.99 -7.51 -4.65
CA TYR A 254 -10.94 -7.31 -3.54
C TYR A 254 -11.47 -8.66 -3.02
N GLU A 255 -10.60 -9.62 -2.75
CA GLU A 255 -11.04 -10.94 -2.25
C GLU A 255 -11.47 -10.87 -0.78
N PHE A 256 -10.75 -10.10 0.04
CA PHE A 256 -11.12 -9.83 1.41
C PHE A 256 -11.23 -8.33 1.69
N VAL A 257 -12.42 -7.92 2.09
CA VAL A 257 -12.77 -6.54 2.46
C VAL A 257 -13.16 -6.54 3.93
N THR A 258 -12.60 -5.59 4.68
CA THR A 258 -12.71 -5.54 6.14
C THR A 258 -12.92 -4.11 6.60
N ASP A 259 -13.63 -3.93 7.71
CA ASP A 259 -13.55 -2.69 8.49
C ASP A 259 -12.47 -2.80 9.57
N THR A 260 -12.28 -3.99 10.13
CA THR A 260 -11.33 -4.29 11.20
C THR A 260 -10.43 -5.43 10.74
N TYR A 261 -9.11 -5.26 10.87
CA TYR A 261 -8.16 -6.26 10.41
C TYR A 261 -6.89 -6.32 11.26
N ILE A 262 -6.24 -7.47 11.16
CA ILE A 262 -4.84 -7.70 11.52
C ILE A 262 -4.18 -8.51 10.41
N ALA A 263 -3.00 -8.11 10.00
CA ALA A 263 -2.18 -8.77 9.00
C ALA A 263 -0.76 -8.95 9.54
N LEU A 264 -0.20 -10.13 9.34
CA LEU A 264 1.15 -10.50 9.72
C LEU A 264 1.92 -10.90 8.47
N HIS A 265 3.11 -10.36 8.32
CA HIS A 265 4.07 -10.72 7.28
C HIS A 265 5.40 -11.05 7.94
N LEU A 266 5.91 -12.25 7.67
CA LEU A 266 7.23 -12.69 8.08
C LEU A 266 7.99 -13.09 6.82
N GLU A 267 9.17 -12.53 6.62
CA GLU A 267 10.09 -12.94 5.56
C GLU A 267 11.47 -13.21 6.16
N GLN A 268 11.88 -14.48 6.15
CA GLN A 268 13.20 -14.91 6.57
C GLN A 268 14.10 -15.04 5.34
N ASN A 269 15.18 -14.27 5.29
CA ASN A 269 16.25 -14.44 4.33
C ASN A 269 17.44 -15.10 5.02
N PHE A 270 17.80 -16.31 4.57
CA PHE A 270 18.89 -17.08 5.15
C PHE A 270 20.28 -16.70 4.58
N ASN A 271 20.34 -15.75 3.65
CA ASN A 271 21.58 -15.27 3.03
C ASN A 271 22.46 -16.39 2.41
N GLY A 272 21.84 -17.42 1.84
CA GLY A 272 22.55 -18.52 1.17
C GLY A 272 23.05 -19.61 2.11
N ARG A 273 22.59 -19.65 3.36
CA ARG A 273 23.10 -20.55 4.40
C ARG A 273 22.89 -22.03 4.09
N LEU A 274 21.83 -22.37 3.35
CA LEU A 274 21.43 -23.76 3.05
C LEU A 274 22.00 -24.21 1.70
N PHE A 275 21.78 -23.45 0.64
CA PHE A 275 22.30 -23.62 -0.71
C PHE A 275 23.83 -23.63 -0.75
N SER A 276 24.52 -22.85 0.10
CA SER A 276 25.98 -22.93 0.22
C SER A 276 26.49 -24.27 0.74
N ARG A 277 25.63 -25.12 1.32
CA ARG A 277 25.99 -26.47 1.78
C ARG A 277 25.69 -27.55 0.75
N ILE A 278 24.98 -27.23 -0.33
CA ILE A 278 24.62 -28.20 -1.36
C ILE A 278 25.69 -28.14 -2.46
N PRO A 279 26.50 -29.20 -2.67
CA PRO A 279 27.68 -29.14 -3.53
C PRO A 279 27.43 -28.67 -4.97
N ILE A 280 26.26 -28.98 -5.53
CA ILE A 280 25.93 -28.68 -6.94
C ILE A 280 25.60 -27.20 -7.18
N ILE A 281 24.97 -26.54 -6.20
CA ILE A 281 24.45 -25.16 -6.36
C ILE A 281 25.17 -24.14 -5.48
N ARG A 282 26.16 -24.57 -4.69
CA ARG A 282 26.95 -23.72 -3.80
C ARG A 282 27.60 -22.55 -4.54
N ASP A 283 28.14 -22.81 -5.74
CA ASP A 283 28.91 -21.82 -6.50
C ASP A 283 28.01 -20.78 -7.20
N TRP A 284 26.68 -20.99 -7.18
CA TRP A 284 25.70 -20.09 -7.80
C TRP A 284 25.36 -18.89 -6.91
N ASN A 285 25.82 -18.88 -5.65
CA ASN A 285 25.58 -17.81 -4.67
C ASN A 285 24.09 -17.49 -4.46
N LEU A 286 23.21 -18.48 -4.61
CA LEU A 286 21.78 -18.30 -4.41
C LEU A 286 21.47 -18.00 -2.93
N ARG A 287 20.40 -17.21 -2.68
CA ARG A 287 19.91 -16.90 -1.34
C ARG A 287 18.50 -17.49 -1.16
N GLU A 288 18.28 -18.20 -0.06
CA GLU A 288 16.98 -18.78 0.31
C GLU A 288 16.15 -17.75 1.06
N ILE A 289 14.88 -17.69 0.70
CA ILE A 289 13.91 -16.85 1.37
C ILE A 289 12.71 -17.72 1.74
N VAL A 290 12.20 -17.58 2.96
CA VAL A 290 10.96 -18.22 3.39
C VAL A 290 10.02 -17.13 3.88
N GLY A 291 8.81 -17.12 3.36
CA GLY A 291 7.77 -16.20 3.80
C GLY A 291 6.62 -16.92 4.48
N LEU A 292 6.04 -16.30 5.50
CA LEU A 292 4.77 -16.68 6.10
C LEU A 292 3.91 -15.42 6.21
N ARG A 293 2.69 -15.46 5.69
CA ARG A 293 1.76 -14.33 5.75
C ARG A 293 0.44 -14.82 6.32
N GLY A 294 -0.22 -13.97 7.10
CA GLY A 294 -1.53 -14.26 7.66
C GLY A 294 -2.39 -13.01 7.76
N ALA A 295 -3.70 -13.16 7.58
CA ALA A 295 -4.67 -12.09 7.71
C ALA A 295 -5.92 -12.59 8.45
N TRP A 296 -6.43 -11.76 9.34
CA TRP A 296 -7.73 -11.91 9.97
C TRP A 296 -8.45 -10.59 9.93
N GLY A 297 -9.77 -10.62 9.79
CA GLY A 297 -10.56 -9.40 9.84
C GLY A 297 -12.05 -9.66 9.87
N GLN A 298 -12.79 -8.59 10.06
CA GLN A 298 -14.23 -8.57 10.13
C GLN A 298 -14.78 -7.48 9.21
N LEU A 299 -16.02 -7.67 8.81
CA LEU A 299 -16.80 -6.70 8.06
C LEU A 299 -18.18 -6.63 8.70
N SER A 300 -18.59 -5.45 9.16
CA SER A 300 -19.88 -5.25 9.82
C SER A 300 -21.05 -5.38 8.85
N ASP A 301 -22.20 -5.82 9.36
CA ASP A 301 -23.43 -5.94 8.59
C ASP A 301 -23.89 -4.59 8.00
N GLU A 302 -23.63 -3.48 8.69
CA GLU A 302 -23.90 -2.12 8.21
C GLU A 302 -23.07 -1.79 6.96
N ASN A 303 -21.78 -2.15 6.95
CA ASN A 303 -20.91 -1.99 5.79
C ASN A 303 -21.34 -2.91 4.64
N ILE A 304 -21.81 -4.12 4.93
CA ILE A 304 -22.34 -5.04 3.91
C ILE A 304 -23.62 -4.46 3.28
N ALA A 305 -24.55 -3.96 4.11
CA ALA A 305 -25.80 -3.39 3.63
C ALA A 305 -25.56 -2.18 2.74
N LEU A 306 -24.70 -1.25 3.17
CA LEU A 306 -24.34 -0.04 2.42
C LEU A 306 -23.73 -0.35 1.04
N ASN A 307 -22.92 -1.41 0.96
CA ASN A 307 -22.19 -1.81 -0.25
C ASN A 307 -22.86 -2.95 -1.03
N SER A 308 -24.09 -3.34 -0.67
CA SER A 308 -24.83 -4.40 -1.35
C SER A 308 -25.06 -4.20 -2.86
N PRO A 309 -25.10 -2.96 -3.42
CA PRO A 309 -25.18 -2.77 -4.87
C PRO A 309 -23.90 -3.17 -5.63
N THR A 310 -22.80 -3.45 -4.93
CA THR A 310 -21.53 -3.82 -5.56
C THR A 310 -21.58 -5.22 -6.20
N ASN A 311 -20.81 -5.40 -7.26
CA ASN A 311 -20.74 -6.64 -8.04
C ASN A 311 -19.63 -7.59 -7.56
N ILE A 312 -19.04 -7.33 -6.40
CA ILE A 312 -17.98 -8.15 -5.81
C ILE A 312 -18.45 -8.81 -4.52
N PRO A 313 -17.90 -9.99 -4.16
CA PRO A 313 -18.16 -10.60 -2.87
C PRO A 313 -17.65 -9.71 -1.73
N LEU A 314 -18.53 -9.37 -0.80
CA LEU A 314 -18.18 -8.67 0.45
C LEU A 314 -17.89 -9.71 1.53
N ALA A 315 -16.64 -10.20 1.56
CA ALA A 315 -16.20 -11.24 2.48
C ALA A 315 -14.99 -10.80 3.29
N ALA A 316 -14.91 -11.28 4.53
CA ALA A 316 -13.77 -11.11 5.43
C ALA A 316 -13.33 -12.47 5.98
N PRO A 317 -12.02 -12.66 6.28
CA PRO A 317 -11.53 -13.89 6.90
C PRO A 317 -11.78 -13.87 8.42
N SER A 318 -13.06 -13.91 8.81
CA SER A 318 -13.50 -13.79 10.21
C SER A 318 -13.43 -15.12 10.97
N ASP A 319 -13.85 -16.21 10.33
CA ASP A 319 -14.01 -17.52 10.97
C ASP A 319 -12.68 -18.26 11.14
N LYS A 320 -11.80 -18.14 10.14
CA LYS A 320 -10.46 -18.73 10.13
C LYS A 320 -9.48 -17.70 9.63
N ILE A 321 -8.33 -17.58 10.31
CA ILE A 321 -7.22 -16.75 9.84
C ILE A 321 -6.80 -17.24 8.45
N TYR A 322 -6.82 -16.37 7.45
CA TYR A 322 -6.22 -16.65 6.15
C TYR A 322 -4.70 -16.74 6.30
N TRP A 323 -4.06 -17.73 5.67
CA TRP A 323 -2.60 -17.82 5.69
C TRP A 323 -2.04 -18.41 4.41
N GLU A 324 -0.80 -18.03 4.13
CA GLU A 324 -0.02 -18.53 3.00
C GLU A 324 1.46 -18.56 3.37
N TYR A 325 2.21 -19.42 2.69
CA TYR A 325 3.64 -19.55 2.88
C TYR A 325 4.35 -19.51 1.53
N SER A 326 5.63 -19.17 1.56
CA SER A 326 6.41 -19.06 0.33
C SER A 326 7.84 -19.52 0.50
N PHE A 327 8.39 -20.05 -0.59
CA PHE A 327 9.79 -20.40 -0.74
C PHE A 327 10.36 -19.61 -1.91
N GLY A 328 11.33 -18.76 -1.63
CA GLY A 328 11.98 -17.89 -2.59
C GLY A 328 13.42 -18.27 -2.85
N ILE A 329 13.83 -18.11 -4.11
CA ILE A 329 15.22 -18.21 -4.56
C ILE A 329 15.61 -16.85 -5.09
N SER A 330 16.56 -16.20 -4.41
CA SER A 330 17.08 -14.89 -4.79
C SER A 330 18.54 -14.99 -5.22
N ASN A 331 19.05 -13.87 -5.75
CA ASN A 331 20.40 -13.73 -6.28
C ASN A 331 20.66 -14.58 -7.54
N ILE A 332 19.61 -14.97 -8.26
CA ILE A 332 19.73 -15.63 -9.57
C ILE A 332 20.36 -14.62 -10.55
N PHE A 333 21.52 -14.96 -11.11
CA PHE A 333 22.37 -14.04 -11.89
C PHE A 333 22.66 -12.70 -11.19
N LYS A 334 22.57 -12.65 -9.86
CA LYS A 334 22.73 -11.45 -9.01
C LYS A 334 21.66 -10.35 -9.17
N ILE A 335 20.63 -10.59 -9.98
CA ILE A 335 19.63 -9.57 -10.33
C ILE A 335 18.19 -10.03 -10.20
N PHE A 336 17.95 -11.33 -9.98
CA PHE A 336 16.62 -11.90 -10.07
C PHE A 336 16.28 -12.74 -8.82
N ARG A 337 15.00 -12.65 -8.44
CA ARG A 337 14.35 -13.44 -7.39
C ARG A 337 13.08 -14.06 -7.95
N VAL A 338 12.81 -15.31 -7.58
CA VAL A 338 11.55 -16.02 -7.85
C VAL A 338 11.00 -16.53 -6.52
N ASP A 339 9.70 -16.35 -6.29
CA ASP A 339 9.01 -16.85 -5.09
C ASP A 339 7.93 -17.84 -5.48
N PHE A 340 7.95 -19.02 -4.88
CA PHE A 340 6.89 -20.02 -4.97
C PHE A 340 5.95 -19.84 -3.77
N ASN A 341 4.74 -19.36 -3.99
CA ASN A 341 3.78 -19.04 -2.93
C ASN A 341 2.64 -20.06 -2.93
N PHE A 342 2.29 -20.57 -1.76
CA PHE A 342 1.27 -21.59 -1.56
C PHE A 342 0.18 -21.06 -0.63
N ARG A 343 -1.08 -21.18 -1.06
CA ARG A 343 -2.25 -20.78 -0.28
C ARG A 343 -2.59 -21.87 0.72
N GLY A 344 -2.69 -21.52 2.00
CA GLY A 344 -2.88 -22.50 3.08
C GLY A 344 -4.33 -22.89 3.34
N ASN A 345 -5.28 -21.99 3.06
CA ASN A 345 -6.72 -22.22 3.27
C ASN A 345 -7.59 -21.37 2.32
N TYR A 346 -8.92 -21.47 2.47
CA TYR A 346 -9.90 -20.85 1.57
C TYR A 346 -9.70 -21.26 0.10
N LEU A 347 -9.32 -22.52 -0.13
CA LEU A 347 -9.17 -23.11 -1.47
C LEU A 347 -10.52 -23.40 -2.14
N GLU A 348 -11.60 -23.44 -1.34
CA GLU A 348 -12.97 -23.65 -1.78
C GLU A 348 -13.60 -22.36 -2.36
N SER A 349 -12.97 -21.20 -2.18
CA SER A 349 -13.48 -19.93 -2.70
C SER A 349 -13.48 -19.95 -4.24
N PRO A 350 -14.50 -19.36 -4.89
CA PRO A 350 -14.48 -19.17 -6.34
C PRO A 350 -13.22 -18.43 -6.77
N ASP A 351 -12.57 -18.91 -7.84
CA ASP A 351 -11.33 -18.36 -8.38
C ASP A 351 -10.13 -18.35 -7.41
N ALA A 352 -10.18 -19.10 -6.31
CA ALA A 352 -9.08 -19.20 -5.37
C ALA A 352 -7.79 -19.64 -6.08
N ARG A 353 -6.72 -18.85 -5.90
CA ARG A 353 -5.40 -19.14 -6.46
C ARG A 353 -4.61 -20.03 -5.49
N PRO A 354 -4.47 -21.35 -5.75
CA PRO A 354 -3.77 -22.24 -4.82
C PRO A 354 -2.26 -21.96 -4.77
N PHE A 355 -1.71 -21.45 -5.87
CA PHE A 355 -0.28 -21.32 -6.09
C PHE A 355 0.05 -20.17 -7.03
N SER A 356 1.14 -19.45 -6.77
CA SER A 356 1.67 -18.42 -7.65
C SER A 356 3.19 -18.38 -7.66
N VAL A 357 3.75 -17.95 -8.80
CA VAL A 357 5.20 -17.85 -9.03
C VAL A 357 5.59 -16.44 -9.51
N PRO A 358 5.43 -15.39 -8.69
CA PRO A 358 5.95 -14.07 -9.02
C PRO A 358 7.49 -14.07 -8.99
N GLY A 359 8.07 -13.13 -9.72
CA GLY A 359 9.50 -12.85 -9.71
C GLY A 359 9.78 -11.35 -9.68
N THR A 360 10.96 -10.96 -9.22
CA THR A 360 11.33 -9.54 -9.17
C THR A 360 12.77 -9.34 -9.61
N PHE A 361 12.99 -8.25 -10.33
CA PHE A 361 14.32 -7.79 -10.72
C PHE A 361 14.80 -6.73 -9.75
N GLY A 362 15.96 -6.95 -9.17
CA GLY A 362 16.58 -6.02 -8.24
C GLY A 362 18.02 -6.41 -7.96
N PHE A 363 18.90 -5.42 -7.86
CA PHE A 363 20.24 -5.65 -7.37
C PHE A 363 20.19 -5.85 -5.86
N ASN A 364 20.39 -7.09 -5.43
CA ASN A 364 20.53 -7.44 -4.03
C ASN A 364 22.03 -7.54 -3.71
N PHE A 365 22.70 -6.40 -3.54
CA PHE A 365 24.08 -6.38 -3.07
C PHE A 365 24.12 -6.82 -1.60
#